data_AF-A0A6V7PXV9-F1
#
_entry.id   AF-A0A6V7PXV9-F1
#
_cell.length_a   1.000
_cell.length_b   1.000
_cell.length_c   1.000
_cell.angle_alpha   90.00
_cell.angle_beta   90.00
_cell.angle_gamma   90.00
#
_symmetry.space_group_name_H-M   'P 1'
#
loop_
_entity.id
_entity.type
_entity.pdbx_description
1 polymer ?
#
loop_
_entity_poly.entity_id
_entity_poly.type
_entity_poly.pdbx_seq_one_letter_code
_entity_poly.pdbx_strand_id
1 'polypeptide(L)'
;MRGVKRFGVREKLSPRYIGPYEILERVGTVAYRLALPPKLADVHNVFHVSNLRKYIHDPEHAMLYEPPELQEDLSYEEFPVMIIARKVRKLRNREIPYVKIRWSNHDDREATWKLKDLMRKHHPHMFEE
;
A
#
# COMPACT_ATOMS: atom_id res chain seq x y z
N MET A 1 25.90 -3.94 -0.89
CA MET A 1 24.84 -3.56 0.07
C MET A 1 23.62 -4.43 -0.19
N ARG A 2 23.24 -5.32 0.74
CA ARG A 2 22.01 -6.12 0.59
C ARG A 2 20.81 -5.19 0.77
N GLY A 3 19.95 -5.08 -0.24
CA GLY A 3 18.75 -4.26 -0.15
C GLY A 3 17.87 -4.73 1.01
N VAL A 4 17.31 -3.78 1.76
CA VAL A 4 16.27 -4.07 2.76
C VAL A 4 15.11 -4.72 2.02
N LYS A 5 14.71 -5.95 2.38
CA LYS A 5 13.48 -6.57 1.85
C LYS A 5 12.32 -5.63 2.19
N ARG A 6 11.62 -5.16 1.16
CA ARG A 6 10.47 -4.27 1.31
C ARG A 6 9.21 -5.13 1.25
N PHE A 7 8.24 -4.80 2.09
CA PHE A 7 6.90 -5.35 1.97
C PHE A 7 6.18 -4.68 0.80
N GLY A 8 5.44 -5.45 0.02
CA GLY A 8 4.54 -4.96 -1.04
C GLY A 8 5.10 -4.86 -2.45
N VAL A 9 4.25 -4.32 -3.35
CA VAL A 9 4.54 -4.27 -4.79
C VAL A 9 5.74 -3.37 -5.05
N ARG A 10 6.68 -3.87 -5.84
CA ARG A 10 7.93 -3.16 -6.19
C ARG A 10 7.68 -2.16 -7.33
N GLU A 11 6.67 -1.32 -7.17
CA GLU A 11 6.34 -0.23 -8.10
C GLU A 11 6.92 1.12 -7.64
N LYS A 12 6.90 2.10 -8.54
CA LYS A 12 7.30 3.46 -8.21
C LYS A 12 6.21 4.09 -7.33
N LEU A 13 6.60 4.66 -6.19
CA LEU A 13 5.72 5.26 -5.17
C LEU A 13 4.95 4.25 -4.29
N SER A 14 5.31 2.96 -4.28
CA SER A 14 4.72 2.03 -3.32
C SER A 14 5.11 2.38 -1.88
N PRO A 15 4.21 2.14 -0.90
CA PRO A 15 4.53 2.41 0.49
C PRO A 15 5.73 1.61 0.96
N ARG A 16 6.59 2.28 1.73
CA ARG A 16 7.80 1.64 2.28
C ARG A 16 7.51 0.81 3.53
N TYR A 17 6.43 1.14 4.24
CA TYR A 17 6.05 0.53 5.51
C TYR A 17 4.61 0.05 5.39
N ILE A 18 4.30 -1.05 6.08
CA ILE A 18 2.95 -1.61 6.18
C ILE A 18 2.42 -1.37 7.58
N GLY A 19 1.20 -0.84 7.68
CA GLY A 19 0.41 -0.72 8.91
C GLY A 19 1.03 0.05 10.09
N PRO A 20 0.20 0.73 10.90
CA PRO A 20 0.55 0.92 12.29
C PRO A 20 0.35 -0.41 13.03
N TYR A 21 1.37 -0.86 13.76
CA TYR A 21 1.25 -1.99 14.69
C TYR A 21 1.59 -1.54 16.09
N GLU A 22 0.84 -2.04 17.07
CA GLU A 22 1.10 -1.76 18.47
C GLU A 22 2.41 -2.46 18.91
N ILE A 23 3.19 -1.77 19.74
CA ILE A 23 4.37 -2.35 20.37
C ILE A 23 3.90 -3.05 21.65
N LEU A 24 4.00 -4.39 21.68
CA LEU A 24 3.65 -5.19 22.86
C LEU A 24 4.73 -5.09 23.93
N GLU A 25 5.99 -5.19 23.54
CA GLU A 25 7.12 -5.13 24.46
C GLU A 25 8.40 -4.68 23.76
N ARG A 26 9.37 -4.22 24.55
CA ARG A 26 10.74 -3.95 24.09
C ARG A 26 11.62 -5.16 24.40
N VAL A 27 12.11 -5.82 23.35
CA VAL A 27 13.01 -6.98 23.45
C VAL A 27 14.45 -6.49 23.37
N GLY A 28 15.03 -6.15 24.54
CA GLY A 28 16.40 -5.64 24.63
C GLY A 28 16.56 -4.20 24.17
N THR A 29 17.79 -3.79 23.85
CA THR A 29 18.09 -2.38 23.56
C THR A 29 17.59 -1.92 22.20
N VAL A 30 17.55 -2.81 21.20
CA VAL A 30 17.38 -2.45 19.78
C VAL A 30 16.25 -3.21 19.06
N ALA A 31 15.45 -4.02 19.76
CA ALA A 31 14.33 -4.72 19.16
C ALA A 31 13.02 -4.53 19.93
N TYR A 32 11.90 -4.60 19.20
CA TYR A 32 10.56 -4.49 19.74
C TYR A 32 9.70 -5.63 19.22
N ARG A 33 8.81 -6.14 20.07
CA ARG A 33 7.77 -7.09 19.67
C ARG A 33 6.51 -6.32 19.29
N LEU A 34 5.94 -6.63 18.13
CA LEU A 34 4.74 -6.01 17.61
C LEU A 34 3.52 -6.92 17.74
N ALA A 35 2.34 -6.32 17.90
CA ALA A 35 1.06 -6.97 17.78
C ALA A 35 0.75 -7.18 16.29
N LEU A 36 1.27 -8.27 15.72
CA LEU A 36 0.96 -8.61 14.35
C LEU A 36 -0.44 -9.25 14.25
N PRO A 37 -1.23 -8.86 13.23
CA PRO A 37 -2.52 -9.47 12.96
C PRO A 37 -2.38 -10.95 12.54
N PRO A 38 -3.41 -11.79 12.73
CA PRO A 38 -3.35 -13.22 12.42
C PRO A 38 -2.94 -13.55 10.97
N LYS A 39 -3.29 -12.67 10.01
CA LYS A 39 -2.87 -12.80 8.60
C LYS A 39 -1.34 -12.74 8.40
N LEU A 40 -0.59 -12.28 9.41
CA LEU A 40 0.87 -12.19 9.44
C LEU A 40 1.50 -13.12 10.49
N ALA A 41 0.80 -14.16 10.94
CA ALA A 41 1.27 -15.05 12.01
C ALA A 41 2.60 -15.75 11.68
N ASP A 42 2.87 -16.00 10.39
CA ASP A 42 4.12 -16.63 9.93
C ASP A 42 5.33 -15.68 10.01
N VAL A 43 5.10 -14.38 10.17
CA VAL A 43 6.16 -13.38 10.29
C VAL A 43 6.61 -13.30 11.75
N HIS A 44 7.91 -13.41 11.99
CA HIS A 44 8.48 -13.15 13.31
C HIS A 44 8.09 -11.76 13.81
N ASN A 45 7.36 -11.71 14.92
CA ASN A 45 6.82 -10.47 15.47
C ASN A 45 7.83 -9.60 16.22
N VAL A 46 9.12 -9.96 16.21
CA VAL A 46 10.21 -9.18 16.82
C VAL A 46 11.03 -8.51 15.73
N PHE A 47 11.06 -7.18 15.74
CA PHE A 47 11.74 -6.38 14.72
C PHE A 47 12.82 -5.49 15.32
N HIS A 48 13.94 -5.37 14.61
CA HIS A 48 14.99 -4.40 14.93
C HIS A 48 14.50 -2.97 14.67
N VAL A 49 14.90 -2.00 15.51
CA VAL A 49 14.46 -0.60 15.47
C VAL A 49 14.67 0.08 14.11
N SER A 50 15.67 -0.35 13.33
CA SER A 50 15.92 0.17 11.97
C SER A 50 14.83 -0.17 10.95
N ASN A 51 14.04 -1.21 11.21
CA ASN A 51 12.95 -1.65 10.34
C ASN A 51 11.63 -0.98 10.73
N LEU A 52 11.59 -0.28 11.86
CA LEU A 52 10.41 0.38 12.40
C LEU A 52 10.47 1.88 12.11
N ARG A 53 9.29 2.47 11.94
CA ARG A 53 9.13 3.93 11.88
C ARG A 53 8.04 4.30 12.88
N LYS A 54 8.31 5.32 13.69
CA LYS A 54 7.30 5.86 14.61
C LYS A 54 6.10 6.33 13.80
N TYR A 55 4.93 5.76 14.11
CA TYR A 55 3.67 6.20 13.56
C TYR A 55 3.30 7.57 14.13
N ILE A 56 2.87 8.49 13.26
CA ILE A 56 2.36 9.80 13.65
C ILE A 56 0.85 9.68 13.56
N HIS A 57 0.17 9.80 14.70
CA HIS A 57 -1.27 9.63 14.79
C HIS A 57 -1.99 10.64 13.87
N ASP A 58 -2.71 10.12 12.89
CA ASP A 58 -3.63 10.86 12.04
C ASP A 58 -5.06 10.43 12.42
N PRO A 59 -5.94 11.35 12.88
CA PRO A 59 -7.32 11.04 13.25
C PRO A 59 -8.14 10.37 12.14
N GLU A 60 -7.76 10.54 10.87
CA GLU A 60 -8.43 9.91 9.73
C GLU A 60 -7.93 8.47 9.49
N HIS A 61 -6.75 8.10 10.00
CA HIS A 61 -6.28 6.72 10.03
C HIS A 61 -6.87 6.02 11.25
N ALA A 62 -8.09 5.50 11.13
CA ALA A 62 -8.61 4.56 12.11
C ALA A 62 -7.68 3.33 12.16
N MET A 63 -7.45 2.76 13.35
CA MET A 63 -6.63 1.55 13.57
C MET A 63 -7.21 0.25 12.95
N LEU A 64 -8.16 0.36 12.02
CA LEU A 64 -8.68 -0.73 11.21
C LEU A 64 -7.78 -0.98 10.01
N TYR A 65 -6.47 -1.11 10.23
CA TYR A 65 -5.57 -1.57 9.19
C TYR A 65 -5.76 -3.07 9.04
N GLU A 66 -6.44 -3.49 7.97
CA GLU A 66 -6.38 -4.87 7.53
C GLU A 66 -5.04 -5.08 6.80
N PRO A 67 -4.17 -5.96 7.30
CA PRO A 67 -2.93 -6.27 6.61
C PRO A 67 -3.24 -6.94 5.26
N PRO A 68 -2.46 -6.65 4.21
CA PRO A 68 -2.55 -7.37 2.95
C PRO A 68 -2.13 -8.83 3.16
N GLU A 69 -2.69 -9.72 2.34
CA GLU A 69 -2.20 -11.10 2.24
C GLU A 69 -0.80 -11.07 1.62
N LEU A 70 0.20 -11.38 2.45
CA LEU A 70 1.58 -11.46 1.99
C LEU A 70 1.86 -12.84 1.39
N GLN A 71 2.53 -12.85 0.25
CA GLN A 71 3.17 -14.03 -0.31
C GLN A 71 4.42 -14.40 0.50
N GLU A 72 4.97 -15.59 0.27
CA GLU A 72 6.18 -16.09 0.97
C GLU A 72 7.40 -15.17 0.80
N ASP A 73 7.46 -14.42 -0.30
CA ASP A 73 8.53 -13.45 -0.57
C ASP A 73 8.30 -12.08 0.12
N LEU A 74 7.24 -11.96 0.92
CA LEU A 74 6.75 -10.75 1.60
C LEU A 74 6.19 -9.68 0.66
N SER A 75 5.92 -10.02 -0.61
CA SER A 75 5.15 -9.19 -1.53
C SER A 75 3.64 -9.40 -1.30
N TYR A 76 2.81 -8.49 -1.80
CA TYR A 76 1.36 -8.68 -1.89
C TYR A 76 0.89 -8.21 -3.25
N GLU A 77 -0.23 -8.75 -3.72
CA GLU A 77 -0.84 -8.31 -4.97
C GLU A 77 -1.78 -7.12 -4.70
N GLU A 78 -1.61 -6.05 -5.47
CA GLU A 78 -2.54 -4.92 -5.48
C GLU A 78 -3.48 -5.05 -6.68
N PHE A 79 -4.77 -4.89 -6.43
CA PHE A 79 -5.76 -4.80 -7.51
C PHE A 79 -6.52 -3.48 -7.41
N PRO A 80 -6.93 -2.92 -8.56
CA PRO A 80 -7.66 -1.66 -8.56
C PRO A 80 -9.09 -1.91 -8.04
N VAL A 81 -9.47 -1.21 -6.98
CA VAL A 81 -10.80 -1.36 -6.34
C VAL A 81 -11.82 -0.51 -7.05
N MET A 82 -11.51 0.77 -7.25
CA MET A 82 -12.46 1.72 -7.83
C MET A 82 -11.77 2.94 -8.45
N ILE A 83 -12.48 3.57 -9.37
CA ILE A 83 -12.11 4.86 -9.95
C ILE A 83 -12.69 5.98 -9.07
N ILE A 84 -11.83 6.69 -8.35
CA ILE A 84 -12.25 7.77 -7.43
C ILE A 84 -12.33 9.13 -8.12
N ALA A 85 -11.63 9.32 -9.24
CA ALA A 85 -11.70 10.56 -10.01
C ALA A 85 -11.35 10.35 -11.48
N ARG A 86 -11.87 11.22 -12.35
CA ARG A 86 -11.56 11.26 -13.78
C ARG A 86 -11.06 12.66 -14.11
N LYS A 87 -9.97 12.77 -14.89
CA LYS A 87 -9.42 14.06 -15.32
C LYS A 87 -8.92 13.96 -16.75
N VAL A 88 -9.21 14.98 -17.55
CA VAL A 88 -8.68 15.09 -18.91
C VAL A 88 -7.58 16.13 -18.91
N ARG A 89 -6.37 15.74 -19.33
CA ARG A 89 -5.27 16.67 -19.57
C ARG A 89 -5.36 17.15 -21.02
N LYS A 90 -5.73 18.40 -21.20
CA LYS A 90 -5.71 19.06 -22.51
C LYS A 90 -4.28 19.50 -22.85
N LEU A 91 -3.77 19.03 -23.97
CA LEU A 91 -2.55 19.50 -24.62
C LEU A 91 -2.95 20.32 -25.86
N ARG A 92 -2.00 21.02 -26.48
CA ARG A 92 -2.25 21.87 -27.66
C ARG A 92 -3.00 21.16 -28.81
N ASN A 93 -2.79 19.85 -28.96
CA ASN A 93 -3.29 19.07 -30.09
C ASN A 93 -4.00 17.76 -29.69
N ARG A 94 -4.16 17.47 -28.40
CA ARG A 94 -4.79 16.23 -27.94
C ARG A 94 -5.34 16.35 -26.54
N GLU A 95 -6.36 15.57 -26.25
CA GLU A 95 -6.91 15.40 -24.92
C GLU A 95 -6.55 14.01 -24.40
N ILE A 96 -5.88 13.95 -23.25
CA ILE A 96 -5.45 12.67 -22.66
C ILE A 96 -6.27 12.40 -21.40
N PRO A 97 -7.16 11.40 -21.39
CA PRO A 97 -7.94 11.03 -20.23
C PRO A 97 -7.12 10.22 -19.21
N TYR A 98 -7.18 10.64 -17.95
CA TYR A 98 -6.62 9.97 -16.79
C TYR A 98 -7.72 9.60 -15.81
N VAL A 99 -7.49 8.51 -15.09
CA VAL A 99 -8.33 8.04 -14.00
C VAL A 99 -7.49 7.92 -12.73
N LYS A 100 -8.05 8.34 -11.60
CA LYS A 100 -7.46 8.15 -10.28
C LYS A 100 -8.04 6.87 -9.69
N ILE A 101 -7.17 5.95 -9.32
CA ILE A 101 -7.56 4.60 -8.88
C ILE A 101 -7.18 4.42 -7.43
N ARG A 102 -8.17 3.97 -6.65
CA ARG A 102 -7.95 3.41 -5.32
C ARG A 102 -7.57 1.94 -5.46
N TRP A 103 -6.52 1.54 -4.77
CA TRP A 103 -6.02 0.17 -4.74
C TRP A 103 -6.48 -0.53 -3.46
N SER A 104 -6.53 -1.86 -3.47
CA SER A 104 -7.08 -2.69 -2.38
C SER A 104 -6.45 -2.42 -1.01
N ASN A 105 -5.14 -2.23 -0.98
CA ASN A 105 -4.36 -2.10 0.25
C ASN A 105 -4.01 -0.63 0.59
N HIS A 106 -4.63 0.33 -0.11
CA HIS A 106 -4.29 1.75 -0.05
C HIS A 106 -5.51 2.62 0.21
N ASP A 107 -5.30 3.72 0.92
CA ASP A 107 -6.32 4.75 1.13
C ASP A 107 -6.43 5.69 -0.10
N ASP A 108 -7.49 6.50 -0.17
CA ASP A 108 -7.76 7.43 -1.27
C ASP A 108 -6.64 8.48 -1.46
N ARG A 109 -5.84 8.71 -0.42
CA ARG A 109 -4.64 9.56 -0.42
C ARG A 109 -3.49 8.94 -1.23
N GLU A 110 -3.37 7.63 -1.17
CA GLU A 110 -2.35 6.84 -1.86
C GLU A 110 -2.80 6.43 -3.28
N ALA A 111 -4.03 6.75 -3.66
CA ALA A 111 -4.57 6.52 -4.99
C ALA A 111 -3.75 7.22 -6.09
N THR A 112 -3.48 6.50 -7.18
CA THR A 112 -2.60 6.94 -8.26
C THR A 112 -3.37 7.30 -9.53
N TRP A 113 -2.85 8.29 -10.29
CA TRP A 113 -3.37 8.63 -11.62
C TRP A 113 -2.76 7.71 -12.67
N LYS A 114 -3.61 6.94 -13.37
CA LYS A 114 -3.22 6.10 -14.50
C LYS A 114 -3.96 6.52 -15.77
N LEU A 115 -3.40 6.15 -16.92
CA LEU A 115 -3.99 6.46 -18.22
C LEU A 115 -5.30 5.67 -18.40
N LYS A 116 -6.39 6.33 -18.80
CA LYS A 116 -7.70 5.67 -18.95
C LYS A 116 -7.63 4.49 -19.91
N ASP A 117 -6.97 4.64 -21.05
CA ASP A 117 -6.91 3.58 -22.07
C ASP A 117 -6.13 2.36 -21.61
N LEU A 118 -5.05 2.56 -20.84
CA LEU A 118 -4.28 1.47 -20.25
C LEU A 118 -5.14 0.70 -19.25
N MET A 119 -5.85 1.42 -18.39
CA MET A 119 -6.72 0.84 -17.38
C MET A 119 -7.90 0.10 -17.99
N ARG A 120 -8.52 0.64 -19.03
CA ARG A 120 -9.60 -0.03 -19.77
C ARG A 120 -9.11 -1.32 -20.44
N LYS A 121 -7.85 -1.37 -20.89
CA LYS A 121 -7.26 -2.57 -21.51
C LYS A 121 -6.99 -3.67 -20.49
N HIS A 122 -6.46 -3.33 -19.31
CA HIS A 122 -6.09 -4.31 -18.29
C HIS A 122 -7.24 -4.68 -17.35
N HIS A 123 -8.14 -3.73 -17.07
CA HIS A 123 -9.26 -3.89 -16.14
C HIS A 123 -10.56 -3.34 -16.77
N PRO A 124 -11.05 -3.96 -17.86
CA PRO A 124 -12.25 -3.48 -18.57
C PRO A 124 -13.49 -3.43 -17.66
N HIS A 125 -13.63 -4.39 -16.75
CA HIS A 125 -14.72 -4.48 -15.77
C HIS A 125 -14.90 -3.22 -14.89
N MET A 126 -13.86 -2.40 -14.72
CA MET A 126 -13.95 -1.13 -13.98
C MET A 126 -14.66 -0.01 -14.75
N PHE A 127 -14.93 -0.22 -16.05
CA PHE A 127 -15.48 0.76 -16.97
C PHE A 127 -16.80 0.30 -17.60
N GLU A 128 -17.31 -0.87 -17.20
CA GLU A 128 -18.63 -1.37 -17.56
C GLU A 128 -19.64 -0.70 -16.62
N GLU A 129 -20.53 0.13 -17.18
CA GLU A 129 -21.66 0.77 -16.50
C GLU A 129 -22.95 -0.04 -16.72
#